data_AF-A0A2D4FA11-F1
#
_entry.id   AF-A0A2D4FA11-F1
#
_cell.length_a   1.000
_cell.length_b   1.000
_cell.length_c   1.000
_cell.angle_alpha   90.00
_cell.angle_beta   90.00
_cell.angle_gamma   90.00
#
_symmetry.space_group_name_H-M   'P 1'
#
loop_
_entity.id
_entity.type
_entity.pdbx_description
1 polymer ?
#
loop_
_entity_poly.entity_id
_entity_poly.type
_entity_poly.pdbx_seq_one_letter_code
_entity_poly.pdbx_strand_id
1 'polypeptide(L)'
;CLVQDYISFLQENKECHVSSTDMLQTIRQFMTQVKSYLSQSSELDPPIESLIPEDQIDVVLEKAMHKCILKPLKDHVEMMLKEFHTVDGSWNQLKENLQLVRQRNPQELGVFVPTPDFVDVEKIKVKFMAMQKMYSPEKKVMLLLRVCKLIYTVMENNSGRMYGADDFLPVLTYVVAQCDMLELDAEIEYMMELLDPSLLHGEGGYYLTSAYGALSLIKNFQEEQAARLLCSEARNTLRQWHKRRTTNRTIPSVDDFQNYLRVAFQEINSGCTGKTLLV
;
A
#
# COMPACT_ATOMS: atom_id res chain seq x y z
N CYS A 1 1.01 -23.58 12.03
CA CYS A 1 1.85 -22.68 12.88
C CYS A 1 1.25 -21.29 12.77
N LEU A 2 1.33 -20.44 13.80
CA LEU A 2 0.52 -19.22 13.91
C LEU A 2 0.37 -18.41 12.60
N VAL A 3 1.48 -18.15 11.90
CA VAL A 3 1.48 -17.45 10.61
C VAL A 3 0.70 -18.19 9.52
N GLN A 4 0.89 -19.51 9.38
CA GLN A 4 0.15 -20.31 8.40
C GLN A 4 -1.33 -20.41 8.75
N ASP A 5 -1.66 -20.54 10.04
CA ASP A 5 -3.04 -20.64 10.50
C ASP A 5 -3.79 -19.32 10.20
N TYR A 6 -3.13 -18.17 10.40
CA TYR A 6 -3.65 -16.85 10.02
C TYR A 6 -3.82 -16.67 8.50
N ILE A 7 -2.84 -17.13 7.70
CA ILE A 7 -2.94 -17.06 6.23
C ILE A 7 -4.12 -17.88 5.72
N SER A 8 -4.28 -19.11 6.21
CA SER A 8 -5.43 -19.95 5.86
C SER A 8 -6.74 -19.31 6.28
N PHE A 9 -6.79 -18.74 7.49
CA PHE A 9 -7.98 -18.04 7.98
C PHE A 9 -8.41 -16.90 7.03
N LEU A 10 -7.50 -16.01 6.64
CA LEU A 10 -7.83 -14.94 5.71
C LEU A 10 -8.28 -15.46 4.34
N GLN A 11 -7.60 -16.49 3.82
CA GLN A 11 -7.93 -17.07 2.52
C GLN A 11 -9.30 -17.75 2.49
N GLU A 12 -9.70 -18.37 3.61
CA GLU A 12 -10.98 -19.08 3.75
C GLU A 12 -12.16 -18.14 4.08
N ASN A 13 -11.91 -17.01 4.75
CA ASN A 13 -12.98 -16.14 5.30
C ASN A 13 -13.02 -14.78 4.61
N LYS A 14 -13.53 -14.73 3.38
CA LYS A 14 -13.60 -13.49 2.57
C LYS A 14 -14.49 -12.38 3.16
N GLU A 15 -15.51 -12.74 3.94
CA GLU A 15 -16.49 -11.80 4.50
C GLU A 15 -16.10 -11.27 5.89
N CYS A 16 -14.87 -11.55 6.38
CA CYS A 16 -14.48 -11.15 7.73
C CYS A 16 -14.17 -9.64 7.88
N HIS A 17 -14.04 -8.92 6.76
CA HIS A 17 -13.67 -7.51 6.75
C HIS A 17 -14.76 -6.63 6.14
N VAL A 18 -14.99 -5.48 6.78
CA VAL A 18 -16.05 -4.54 6.37
C VAL A 18 -15.60 -3.65 5.20
N SER A 19 -14.28 -3.50 5.00
CA SER A 19 -13.70 -2.70 3.91
C SER A 19 -12.28 -3.16 3.54
N SER A 20 -11.78 -2.71 2.39
CA SER A 20 -10.38 -2.90 1.96
C SER A 20 -9.39 -2.37 2.99
N THR A 21 -9.63 -1.15 3.50
CA THR A 21 -8.79 -0.49 4.51
C THR A 21 -8.78 -1.28 5.83
N ASP A 22 -9.92 -1.81 6.26
CA ASP A 22 -10.02 -2.65 7.46
C ASP A 22 -9.17 -3.92 7.31
N MET A 23 -9.33 -4.66 6.21
CA MET A 23 -8.52 -5.84 5.89
C MET A 23 -7.02 -5.54 5.92
N LEU A 24 -6.57 -4.49 5.22
CA LEU A 24 -5.14 -4.14 5.17
C LEU A 24 -4.61 -3.74 6.55
N GLN A 25 -5.43 -3.05 7.37
CA GLN A 25 -5.05 -2.72 8.74
C GLN A 25 -4.95 -3.94 9.63
N THR A 26 -5.84 -4.93 9.51
CA THR A 26 -5.73 -6.20 10.24
C THR A 26 -4.44 -6.92 9.87
N ILE A 27 -4.08 -6.98 8.58
CA ILE A 27 -2.82 -7.58 8.12
C ILE A 27 -1.61 -6.84 8.70
N ARG A 28 -1.60 -5.50 8.67
CA ARG A 28 -0.51 -4.70 9.26
C ARG A 28 -0.39 -4.92 10.76
N GLN A 29 -1.51 -4.96 11.48
CA GLN A 29 -1.52 -5.21 12.92
C GLN A 29 -0.95 -6.58 13.25
N PHE A 30 -1.37 -7.63 12.53
CA PHE A 30 -0.84 -8.97 12.70
C PHE A 30 0.68 -9.02 12.44
N MET A 31 1.16 -8.42 11.34
CA MET A 31 2.61 -8.34 11.08
C MET A 31 3.36 -7.63 12.21
N THR A 32 2.83 -6.52 12.73
CA THR A 32 3.46 -5.78 13.83
C THR A 32 3.47 -6.58 15.13
N GLN A 33 2.38 -7.29 15.43
CA GLN A 33 2.30 -8.16 16.61
C GLN A 33 3.32 -9.30 16.52
N VAL A 34 3.40 -9.99 15.38
CA VAL A 34 4.36 -11.10 15.17
C VAL A 34 5.79 -10.58 15.22
N LYS A 35 6.07 -9.42 14.63
CA LYS A 35 7.38 -8.74 14.75
C LYS A 35 7.74 -8.46 16.20
N SER A 36 6.82 -7.85 16.97
CA SER A 36 7.02 -7.54 18.39
C SER A 36 7.29 -8.81 19.22
N TYR A 37 6.48 -9.86 19.02
CA TYR A 37 6.68 -11.14 19.68
C TYR A 37 8.05 -11.75 19.38
N LEU A 38 8.49 -11.78 18.12
CA LEU A 38 9.80 -12.29 17.76
C LEU A 38 10.95 -11.48 18.36
N SER A 39 10.80 -10.16 18.48
CA SER A 39 11.82 -9.30 19.11
C SER A 39 11.92 -9.46 20.63
N GLN A 40 10.85 -9.91 21.30
CA GLN A 40 10.79 -10.07 22.75
C GLN A 40 10.93 -11.53 23.20
N SER A 41 10.85 -12.46 22.27
CA SER A 41 10.83 -13.89 22.55
C SER A 41 12.23 -14.39 22.92
N SER A 42 12.31 -15.06 24.06
CA SER A 42 13.47 -15.85 24.49
C SER A 42 13.44 -17.29 23.95
N GLU A 43 12.46 -17.64 23.12
CA GLU A 43 12.30 -18.99 22.54
C GLU A 43 13.29 -19.26 21.40
N LEU A 44 13.91 -18.21 20.85
CA LEU A 44 14.95 -18.35 19.82
C LEU A 44 16.27 -18.77 20.46
N ASP A 45 16.78 -19.94 20.06
CA ASP A 45 18.10 -20.43 20.46
C ASP A 45 18.98 -20.64 19.20
N PRO A 46 20.06 -19.84 19.02
CA PRO A 46 20.49 -18.75 19.90
C PRO A 46 19.59 -17.49 19.74
N PRO A 47 19.62 -16.55 20.71
CA PRO A 47 18.78 -15.34 20.69
C PRO A 47 18.98 -14.49 19.43
N ILE A 48 17.96 -13.74 19.02
CA ILE A 48 18.01 -12.98 17.76
C ILE A 48 19.13 -11.94 17.73
N GLU A 49 19.46 -11.35 18.88
CA GLU A 49 20.54 -10.37 19.07
C GLU A 49 21.93 -10.98 18.84
N SER A 50 22.05 -12.31 18.96
CA SER A 50 23.30 -13.01 18.64
C SER A 50 23.47 -13.27 17.14
N LEU A 51 22.36 -13.24 16.38
CA LEU A 51 22.31 -13.56 14.95
C LEU A 51 22.37 -12.32 14.07
N ILE A 52 21.86 -11.18 14.56
CA ILE A 52 21.66 -9.95 13.79
C ILE A 52 22.14 -8.75 14.64
N PRO A 53 22.86 -7.78 14.05
CA PRO A 53 23.19 -6.52 14.73
C PRO A 53 21.94 -5.81 15.24
N GLU A 54 21.99 -5.28 16.46
CA GLU A 54 20.84 -4.68 17.16
C GLU A 54 20.12 -3.59 16.33
N ASP A 55 20.88 -2.77 15.62
CA ASP A 55 20.39 -1.71 14.73
C ASP A 55 19.68 -2.22 13.47
N GLN A 56 19.83 -3.51 13.15
CA GLN A 56 19.25 -4.15 11.96
C GLN A 56 18.10 -5.10 12.27
N ILE A 57 17.88 -5.45 13.55
CA ILE A 57 16.86 -6.44 13.95
C ILE A 57 15.48 -6.06 13.42
N ASP A 58 15.03 -4.82 13.64
CA ASP A 58 13.70 -4.38 13.22
C ASP A 58 13.52 -4.48 11.69
N VAL A 59 14.52 -4.03 10.93
CA VAL A 59 14.51 -4.07 9.45
C VAL A 59 14.49 -5.52 8.94
N VAL A 60 15.25 -6.42 9.57
CA VAL A 60 15.29 -7.83 9.18
C VAL A 60 13.96 -8.52 9.49
N LEU A 61 13.39 -8.28 10.67
CA LEU A 61 12.09 -8.82 11.06
C LEU A 61 10.97 -8.30 10.16
N GLU A 62 10.96 -7.02 9.83
CA GLU A 62 9.98 -6.42 8.91
C GLU A 62 10.04 -7.10 7.52
N LYS A 63 11.24 -7.32 6.98
CA LYS A 63 11.44 -8.08 5.73
C LYS A 63 10.99 -9.54 5.86
N ALA A 64 11.18 -10.16 7.02
CA ALA A 64 10.68 -11.49 7.30
C ALA A 64 9.15 -11.53 7.29
N MET A 65 8.47 -10.53 7.88
CA MET A 65 7.00 -10.42 7.83
C MET A 65 6.50 -10.30 6.40
N HIS A 66 7.15 -9.49 5.55
CA HIS A 66 6.77 -9.41 4.13
C HIS A 66 6.90 -10.76 3.44
N LYS A 67 7.96 -11.52 3.71
CA LYS A 67 8.22 -12.81 3.06
C LYS A 67 7.30 -13.92 3.56
N CYS A 68 6.98 -13.94 4.85
CA CYS A 68 6.22 -15.02 5.47
C CYS A 68 4.71 -14.77 5.44
N ILE A 69 4.26 -13.52 5.39
CA ILE A 69 2.83 -13.14 5.43
C ILE A 69 2.40 -12.51 4.10
N LEU A 70 3.02 -11.42 3.66
CA LEU A 70 2.56 -10.70 2.47
C LEU A 70 2.77 -11.47 1.17
N LYS A 71 3.91 -12.17 1.02
CA LYS A 71 4.19 -12.96 -0.18
C LYS A 71 3.13 -14.05 -0.44
N PRO A 72 2.77 -14.93 0.51
CA PRO A 72 1.70 -15.91 0.28
C PRO A 72 0.31 -15.29 0.19
N LEU A 73 0.06 -14.12 0.80
CA LEU A 73 -1.23 -13.43 0.73
C LEU A 73 -1.41 -12.53 -0.50
N LYS A 74 -0.36 -12.25 -1.28
CA LYS A 74 -0.36 -11.24 -2.35
C LYS A 74 -1.58 -11.36 -3.27
N ASP A 75 -1.76 -12.52 -3.90
CA ASP A 75 -2.81 -12.69 -4.91
C ASP A 75 -4.22 -12.67 -4.27
N HIS A 76 -4.33 -13.11 -3.01
CA HIS A 76 -5.57 -13.03 -2.25
C HIS A 76 -5.94 -11.57 -1.92
N VAL A 77 -4.97 -10.77 -1.44
CA VAL A 77 -5.18 -9.35 -1.15
C VAL A 77 -5.54 -8.58 -2.42
N GLU A 78 -4.86 -8.84 -3.55
CA GLU A 78 -5.19 -8.22 -4.84
C GLU A 78 -6.62 -8.54 -5.29
N MET A 79 -7.04 -9.81 -5.14
CA MET A 79 -8.42 -10.22 -5.43
C MET A 79 -9.42 -9.50 -4.52
N MET A 80 -9.19 -9.46 -3.20
CA MET A 80 -10.09 -8.83 -2.25
C MET A 80 -10.21 -7.32 -2.47
N LEU A 81 -9.09 -6.62 -2.72
CA LEU A 81 -9.10 -5.19 -3.04
C LEU A 81 -9.95 -4.92 -4.28
N LYS A 82 -9.77 -5.71 -5.33
CA LYS A 82 -10.59 -5.60 -6.54
C LYS A 82 -12.07 -5.87 -6.25
N GLU A 83 -12.39 -6.84 -5.40
CA GLU A 83 -13.76 -7.16 -5.01
C GLU A 83 -14.42 -6.00 -4.25
N PHE A 84 -13.75 -5.46 -3.21
CA PHE A 84 -14.25 -4.30 -2.47
C PHE A 84 -14.53 -3.11 -3.38
N HIS A 85 -13.59 -2.76 -4.27
CA HIS A 85 -13.75 -1.62 -5.18
C HIS A 85 -14.75 -1.86 -6.32
N THR A 86 -15.00 -3.12 -6.67
CA THR A 86 -16.05 -3.46 -7.64
C THR A 86 -17.42 -3.32 -6.99
N VAL A 87 -17.56 -3.76 -5.73
CA VAL A 87 -18.81 -3.68 -4.96
C VAL A 87 -19.19 -2.25 -4.62
N ASP A 88 -18.24 -1.41 -4.20
CA ASP A 88 -18.50 -0.01 -3.87
C ASP A 88 -18.62 0.91 -5.11
N GLY A 89 -18.37 0.37 -6.31
CA GLY A 89 -18.45 1.08 -7.58
C GLY A 89 -17.28 2.01 -7.90
N SER A 90 -16.33 2.18 -6.98
CA SER A 90 -15.17 3.08 -7.14
C SER A 90 -14.26 2.65 -8.30
N TRP A 91 -14.18 1.35 -8.60
CA TRP A 91 -13.43 0.82 -9.73
C TRP A 91 -13.99 1.28 -11.07
N ASN A 92 -15.31 1.24 -11.23
CA ASN A 92 -15.98 1.68 -12.46
C ASN A 92 -15.88 3.20 -12.60
N GLN A 93 -16.10 3.94 -11.51
CA GLN A 93 -15.93 5.39 -11.47
C GLN A 93 -14.52 5.82 -11.91
N LEU A 94 -13.48 5.18 -11.36
CA LEU A 94 -12.10 5.46 -11.75
C LEU A 94 -11.86 5.16 -13.23
N LYS A 95 -12.39 4.05 -13.75
CA LYS A 95 -12.26 3.66 -15.15
C LYS A 95 -12.86 4.68 -16.11
N GLU A 96 -14.06 5.14 -15.84
CA GLU A 96 -14.71 6.17 -16.66
C GLU A 96 -13.92 7.48 -16.62
N ASN A 97 -13.46 7.89 -15.43
CA ASN A 97 -12.73 9.13 -15.29
C ASN A 97 -11.33 9.11 -15.89
N LEU A 98 -10.62 7.98 -15.83
CA LEU A 98 -9.35 7.83 -16.55
C LEU A 98 -9.54 8.10 -18.05
N GLN A 99 -10.58 7.53 -18.65
CA GLN A 99 -10.88 7.77 -20.08
C GLN A 99 -11.16 9.24 -20.38
N LEU A 100 -11.87 9.94 -19.49
CA LEU A 100 -12.17 11.36 -19.65
C LEU A 100 -10.92 12.24 -19.50
N VAL A 101 -10.10 11.99 -18.47
CA VAL A 101 -8.86 12.76 -18.23
C VAL A 101 -7.85 12.53 -19.35
N ARG A 102 -7.77 11.32 -19.90
CA ARG A 102 -6.87 10.99 -21.03
C ARG A 102 -7.12 11.82 -22.28
N GLN A 103 -8.37 12.21 -22.52
CA GLN A 103 -8.78 13.01 -23.67
C GLN A 103 -8.50 14.51 -23.50
N ARG A 104 -8.10 14.94 -22.29
CA ARG A 104 -7.82 16.34 -21.97
C ARG A 104 -6.43 16.75 -22.43
N ASN A 105 -6.32 18.01 -22.84
CA ASN A 105 -5.01 18.62 -23.05
C ASN A 105 -4.30 18.80 -21.69
N PRO A 106 -2.97 18.64 -21.61
CA PRO A 106 -2.22 18.82 -20.35
C PRO A 106 -2.51 20.16 -19.66
N GLN A 107 -2.70 21.24 -20.43
CA GLN A 107 -2.99 22.58 -19.91
C GLN A 107 -4.34 22.65 -19.18
N GLU A 108 -5.33 21.87 -19.61
CA GLU A 108 -6.64 21.77 -18.93
C GLU A 108 -6.52 21.11 -17.55
N LEU A 109 -5.45 20.34 -17.32
CA LEU A 109 -5.12 19.73 -16.05
C LEU A 109 -4.15 20.59 -15.21
N GLY A 110 -3.86 21.82 -15.65
CA GLY A 110 -2.92 22.72 -14.97
C GLY A 110 -1.44 22.41 -15.25
N VAL A 111 -1.15 21.66 -16.31
CA VAL A 111 0.24 21.33 -16.69
C VAL A 111 0.80 22.39 -17.63
N PHE A 112 1.79 23.15 -17.15
CA PHE A 112 2.48 24.21 -17.90
C PHE A 112 3.98 23.96 -18.07
N VAL A 113 4.41 22.74 -17.81
CA VAL A 113 5.80 22.28 -17.85
C VAL A 113 5.94 21.16 -18.88
N PRO A 114 7.16 20.82 -19.33
CA PRO A 114 7.36 19.67 -20.21
C PRO A 114 6.78 18.38 -19.61
N THR A 115 6.04 17.64 -20.42
CA THR A 115 5.37 16.39 -20.03
C THR A 115 6.02 15.17 -20.67
N PRO A 116 5.98 13.99 -20.01
CA PRO A 116 6.41 12.73 -20.61
C PRO A 116 5.74 12.48 -21.97
N ASP A 117 6.55 12.13 -22.96
CA ASP A 117 6.06 11.70 -24.27
C ASP A 117 5.56 10.24 -24.23
N PHE A 118 5.17 9.70 -25.39
CA PHE A 118 4.72 8.31 -25.47
C PHE A 118 5.76 7.31 -24.97
N VAL A 119 7.04 7.49 -25.30
CA VAL A 119 8.11 6.58 -24.92
C VAL A 119 8.34 6.64 -23.41
N ASP A 120 8.29 7.82 -22.82
CA ASP A 120 8.44 8.00 -21.38
C ASP A 120 7.24 7.44 -20.60
N VAL A 121 6.02 7.63 -21.10
CA VAL A 121 4.82 7.00 -20.53
C VAL A 121 4.92 5.48 -20.56
N GLU A 122 5.38 4.88 -21.66
CA GLU A 122 5.58 3.42 -21.72
C GLU A 122 6.64 2.94 -20.71
N LYS A 123 7.75 3.66 -20.54
CA LYS A 123 8.74 3.36 -19.48
C LYS A 123 8.11 3.41 -18.09
N ILE A 124 7.26 4.39 -17.83
CA ILE A 124 6.56 4.56 -16.55
C ILE A 124 5.57 3.41 -16.32
N LYS A 125 4.78 3.03 -17.34
CA LYS A 125 3.89 1.85 -17.28
C LYS A 125 4.64 0.59 -16.90
N VAL A 126 5.82 0.34 -17.49
CA VAL A 126 6.66 -0.82 -17.11
C VAL A 126 7.02 -0.80 -15.62
N LYS A 127 7.25 0.37 -15.01
CA LYS A 127 7.51 0.48 -13.56
C LYS A 127 6.26 0.20 -12.73
N PHE A 128 5.08 0.68 -13.14
CA PHE A 128 3.82 0.34 -12.47
C PHE A 128 3.48 -1.15 -12.60
N MET A 129 3.68 -1.76 -13.76
CA MET A 129 3.52 -3.22 -13.93
C MET A 129 4.52 -4.01 -13.07
N ALA A 130 5.75 -3.51 -12.90
CA ALA A 130 6.71 -4.11 -11.98
C ALA A 130 6.28 -3.95 -10.52
N MET A 131 5.61 -2.84 -10.17
CA MET A 131 5.10 -2.55 -8.82
C MET A 131 4.01 -3.55 -8.42
N GLN A 132 3.06 -3.82 -9.31
CA GLN A 132 2.02 -4.84 -9.12
C GLN A 132 2.60 -6.22 -8.80
N LYS A 133 3.72 -6.60 -9.44
CA LYS A 133 4.36 -7.90 -9.21
C LYS A 133 5.03 -8.02 -7.83
N MET A 134 5.28 -6.92 -7.13
CA MET A 134 5.92 -6.95 -5.80
C MET A 134 4.90 -7.26 -4.71
N TYR A 135 5.30 -8.00 -3.68
CA TYR A 135 4.50 -8.18 -2.45
C TYR A 135 4.98 -7.28 -1.30
N SER A 136 6.18 -6.70 -1.41
CA SER A 136 6.75 -5.86 -0.35
C SER A 136 6.33 -4.40 -0.58
N PRO A 137 5.64 -3.74 0.36
CA PRO A 137 5.23 -2.35 0.21
C PRO A 137 6.43 -1.42 0.06
N GLU A 138 7.54 -1.68 0.75
CA GLU A 138 8.81 -0.93 0.59
C GLU A 138 9.33 -1.01 -0.85
N LYS A 139 9.31 -2.20 -1.47
CA LYS A 139 9.73 -2.38 -2.86
C LYS A 139 8.79 -1.67 -3.85
N LYS A 140 7.48 -1.65 -3.56
CA LYS A 140 6.51 -0.90 -4.35
C LYS A 140 6.81 0.61 -4.27
N VAL A 141 7.07 1.15 -3.07
CA VAL A 141 7.46 2.56 -2.87
C VAL A 141 8.75 2.90 -3.62
N MET A 142 9.76 2.03 -3.60
CA MET A 142 10.99 2.24 -4.39
C MET A 142 10.73 2.36 -5.90
N LEU A 143 9.74 1.63 -6.43
CA LEU A 143 9.33 1.75 -7.83
C LEU A 143 8.57 3.05 -8.09
N LEU A 144 7.73 3.48 -7.14
CA LEU A 144 7.05 4.78 -7.21
C LEU A 144 8.06 5.92 -7.25
N LEU A 145 9.08 5.91 -6.40
CA LEU A 145 10.16 6.90 -6.41
C LEU A 145 10.89 6.95 -7.77
N ARG A 146 11.09 5.80 -8.42
CA ARG A 146 11.69 5.75 -9.77
C ARG A 146 10.77 6.38 -10.82
N VAL A 147 9.45 6.21 -10.70
CA VAL A 147 8.48 6.89 -11.57
C VAL A 147 8.56 8.40 -11.36
N CYS A 148 8.54 8.87 -10.11
CA CYS A 148 8.64 10.30 -9.81
C CYS A 148 9.94 10.91 -10.37
N LYS A 149 11.07 10.22 -10.25
CA LYS A 149 12.35 10.65 -10.84
C LYS A 149 12.32 10.75 -12.36
N LEU A 150 11.65 9.81 -13.05
CA LEU A 150 11.46 9.90 -14.51
C LEU A 150 10.65 11.13 -14.88
N ILE A 151 9.57 11.40 -14.13
CA ILE A 151 8.73 12.59 -14.35
C ILE A 151 9.54 13.87 -14.13
N TYR A 152 10.30 13.99 -13.03
CA TYR A 152 11.15 15.16 -12.79
C TYR A 152 12.22 15.35 -13.86
N THR A 153 12.82 14.26 -14.35
CA THR A 153 13.83 14.34 -15.44
C THR A 153 13.22 14.98 -16.69
N VAL A 154 11.98 14.61 -17.02
CA VAL A 154 11.25 15.21 -18.15
C VAL A 154 10.88 16.66 -17.86
N MET A 155 10.34 16.96 -16.68
CA MET A 155 9.98 18.33 -16.30
C MET A 155 11.20 19.27 -16.34
N GLU A 156 12.35 18.80 -15.87
CA GLU A 156 13.58 19.57 -15.86
C GLU A 156 14.04 19.92 -17.27
N ASN A 157 14.03 18.98 -18.22
CA ASN A 157 14.38 19.19 -19.64
C ASN A 157 15.60 20.11 -19.86
N ASN A 158 16.65 19.97 -19.05
CA ASN A 158 17.85 20.83 -19.05
C ASN A 158 17.59 22.33 -18.82
N SER A 159 16.42 22.70 -18.30
CA SER A 159 16.05 24.08 -17.99
C SER A 159 16.77 24.64 -16.75
N GLY A 160 17.29 23.77 -15.88
CA GLY A 160 17.87 24.14 -14.59
C GLY A 160 16.87 24.75 -13.60
N ARG A 161 15.58 24.75 -13.93
CA ARG A 161 14.51 25.24 -13.04
C ARG A 161 14.21 24.18 -11.98
N MET A 162 14.07 24.62 -10.74
CA MET A 162 13.55 23.76 -9.67
C MET A 162 12.03 23.74 -9.70
N TYR A 163 11.44 22.55 -9.56
CA TYR A 163 9.99 22.33 -9.61
C TYR A 163 9.47 21.92 -8.23
N GLY A 164 8.37 22.56 -7.81
CA GLY A 164 7.71 22.29 -6.54
C GLY A 164 6.56 21.29 -6.67
N ALA A 165 5.84 21.09 -5.56
CA ALA A 165 4.65 20.23 -5.50
C ALA A 165 3.54 20.71 -6.46
N ASP A 166 3.36 22.04 -6.57
CA ASP A 166 2.33 22.67 -7.40
C ASP A 166 2.59 22.46 -8.90
N ASP A 167 3.86 22.32 -9.30
CA ASP A 167 4.22 21.95 -10.68
C ASP A 167 4.11 20.44 -10.90
N PHE A 168 4.47 19.62 -9.89
CA PHE A 168 4.60 18.18 -10.03
C PHE A 168 3.26 17.43 -10.02
N LEU A 169 2.34 17.78 -9.10
CA LEU A 169 1.09 17.04 -8.94
C LEU A 169 0.20 17.05 -10.22
N PRO A 170 0.05 18.17 -10.95
CA PRO A 170 -0.62 18.17 -12.25
C PRO A 170 0.02 17.21 -13.25
N VAL A 171 1.35 17.18 -13.34
CA VAL A 171 2.08 16.29 -14.25
C VAL A 171 1.89 14.83 -13.86
N LEU A 172 1.99 14.52 -12.56
CA LEU A 172 1.74 13.17 -12.05
C LEU A 172 0.31 12.72 -12.37
N THR A 173 -0.69 13.59 -12.18
CA THR A 173 -2.10 13.32 -12.50
C THR A 173 -2.28 13.01 -13.99
N TYR A 174 -1.69 13.84 -14.86
CA TYR A 174 -1.69 13.60 -16.29
C TYR A 174 -1.04 12.26 -16.64
N VAL A 175 0.15 11.97 -16.11
CA VAL A 175 0.89 10.71 -16.38
C VAL A 175 0.12 9.49 -15.92
N VAL A 176 -0.49 9.53 -14.72
CA VAL A 176 -1.33 8.43 -14.20
C VAL A 176 -2.50 8.16 -15.15
N ALA A 177 -3.17 9.22 -15.63
CA ALA A 177 -4.23 9.08 -16.63
C ALA A 177 -3.70 8.50 -17.95
N GLN A 178 -2.55 8.98 -18.44
CA GLN A 178 -1.92 8.45 -19.66
C GLN A 178 -1.45 7.00 -19.52
N CYS A 179 -1.18 6.53 -18.31
CA CYS A 179 -0.87 5.12 -18.03
C CYS A 179 -2.11 4.21 -18.13
N ASP A 180 -3.30 4.71 -17.76
CA ASP A 180 -4.58 3.97 -17.84
C ASP A 180 -4.54 2.61 -17.13
N MET A 181 -3.92 2.59 -15.95
CA MET A 181 -3.77 1.37 -15.14
C MET A 181 -4.69 1.45 -13.92
N LEU A 182 -5.81 0.75 -13.97
CA LEU A 182 -6.83 0.76 -12.91
C LEU A 182 -6.30 0.23 -11.58
N GLU A 183 -5.49 -0.82 -11.64
CA GLU A 183 -4.98 -1.48 -10.45
C GLU A 183 -4.02 -0.58 -9.67
N LEU A 184 -3.51 0.52 -10.25
CA LEU A 184 -2.64 1.45 -9.54
C LEU A 184 -3.31 2.02 -8.28
N ASP A 185 -4.63 2.16 -8.27
CA ASP A 185 -5.36 2.61 -7.09
C ASP A 185 -5.25 1.64 -5.92
N ALA A 186 -5.48 0.35 -6.18
CA ALA A 186 -5.30 -0.72 -5.19
C ALA A 186 -3.84 -0.84 -4.74
N GLU A 187 -2.87 -0.61 -5.63
CA GLU A 187 -1.44 -0.60 -5.31
C GLU A 187 -1.05 0.54 -4.36
N ILE A 188 -1.65 1.71 -4.54
CA ILE A 188 -1.44 2.88 -3.69
C ILE A 188 -2.09 2.66 -2.32
N GLU A 189 -3.33 2.14 -2.25
CA GLU A 189 -3.97 1.77 -0.99
C GLU A 189 -3.15 0.71 -0.23
N TYR A 190 -2.67 -0.31 -0.93
CA TYR A 190 -1.81 -1.36 -0.37
C TYR A 190 -0.56 -0.76 0.29
N MET A 191 0.16 0.12 -0.41
CA MET A 191 1.34 0.78 0.15
C MET A 191 0.98 1.69 1.34
N MET A 192 -0.10 2.45 1.23
CA MET A 192 -0.56 3.38 2.27
C MET A 192 -0.82 2.65 3.60
N GLU A 193 -1.45 1.47 3.56
CA GLU A 193 -1.86 0.73 4.76
C GLU A 193 -0.84 -0.32 5.24
N LEU A 194 0.06 -0.84 4.38
CA LEU A 194 0.97 -1.93 4.77
C LEU A 194 2.43 -1.52 4.99
N LEU A 195 2.87 -0.37 4.47
CA LEU A 195 4.26 0.09 4.67
C LEU A 195 4.61 0.18 6.17
N ASP A 196 5.89 0.02 6.53
CA ASP A 196 6.30 0.31 7.90
C ASP A 196 6.13 1.83 8.17
N PRO A 197 5.46 2.24 9.28
CA PRO A 197 5.28 3.65 9.62
C PRO A 197 6.58 4.46 9.70
N SER A 198 7.71 3.84 10.06
CA SER A 198 9.02 4.50 10.09
C SER A 198 9.43 5.02 8.70
N LEU A 199 9.02 4.34 7.63
CA LEU A 199 9.32 4.68 6.24
C LEU A 199 8.35 5.72 5.64
N LEU A 200 7.32 6.13 6.39
CA LEU A 200 6.40 7.20 5.95
C LEU A 200 7.00 8.59 6.11
N HIS A 201 8.08 8.74 6.88
CA HIS A 201 8.81 9.99 7.00
C HIS A 201 9.80 10.12 5.84
N GLY A 202 9.75 11.25 5.11
CA GLY A 202 10.68 11.55 4.02
C GLY A 202 10.09 11.37 2.62
N GLU A 203 10.97 11.13 1.66
CA GLU A 203 10.66 11.14 0.21
C GLU A 203 9.58 10.11 -0.18
N GLY A 204 9.67 8.90 0.38
CA GLY A 204 8.73 7.81 0.10
C GLY A 204 7.29 8.15 0.48
N GLY A 205 7.07 8.64 1.70
CA GLY A 205 5.75 9.07 2.16
C GLY A 205 5.20 10.27 1.38
N TYR A 206 6.07 11.22 1.03
CA TYR A 206 5.68 12.39 0.24
C TYR A 206 5.14 12.00 -1.14
N TYR A 207 5.86 11.14 -1.89
CA TYR A 207 5.38 10.74 -3.22
C TYR A 207 4.23 9.73 -3.17
N LEU A 208 4.15 8.90 -2.13
CA LEU A 208 2.99 8.03 -1.91
C LEU A 208 1.71 8.85 -1.70
N THR A 209 1.76 9.89 -0.87
CA THR A 209 0.63 10.82 -0.65
C THR A 209 0.32 11.66 -1.89
N SER A 210 1.34 12.03 -2.69
CA SER A 210 1.15 12.72 -3.97
C SER A 210 0.45 11.83 -5.00
N ALA A 211 0.82 10.55 -5.08
CA ALA A 211 0.18 9.59 -5.98
C ALA A 211 -1.27 9.28 -5.57
N TYR A 212 -1.54 9.17 -4.26
CA TYR A 212 -2.91 9.14 -3.75
C TYR A 212 -3.69 10.40 -4.16
N GLY A 213 -3.09 11.60 -4.02
CA GLY A 213 -3.69 12.86 -4.45
C GLY A 213 -4.02 12.89 -5.94
N ALA A 214 -3.12 12.42 -6.79
CA ALA A 214 -3.33 12.32 -8.24
C ALA A 214 -4.48 11.38 -8.61
N LEU A 215 -4.58 10.21 -7.96
CA LEU A 215 -5.72 9.29 -8.18
C LEU A 215 -7.03 9.87 -7.66
N SER A 216 -7.01 10.54 -6.50
CA SER A 216 -8.19 11.20 -5.94
C SER A 216 -8.70 12.33 -6.85
N LEU A 217 -7.81 13.06 -7.51
CA LEU A 217 -8.14 14.03 -8.56
C LEU A 217 -8.89 13.39 -9.72
N ILE A 218 -8.39 12.25 -10.21
CA ILE A 218 -9.02 11.53 -11.32
C ILE A 218 -10.38 10.97 -10.89
N LYS A 219 -10.47 10.34 -9.72
CA LYS A 219 -11.75 9.78 -9.19
C LYS A 219 -12.87 10.83 -9.10
N ASN A 220 -12.53 12.09 -8.86
CA ASN A 220 -13.49 13.18 -8.69
C ASN A 220 -13.54 14.16 -9.89
N PHE A 221 -13.07 13.73 -11.07
CA PHE A 221 -12.86 14.62 -12.22
C PHE A 221 -14.15 15.26 -12.79
N GLN A 222 -15.30 14.57 -12.72
CA GLN A 222 -16.57 15.04 -13.30
C GLN A 222 -17.29 16.12 -12.49
N GLU A 223 -16.91 16.34 -11.23
CA GLU A 223 -17.46 17.44 -10.47
C GLU A 223 -16.76 18.72 -10.95
N GLU A 224 -17.49 19.67 -11.57
CA GLU A 224 -17.01 21.02 -11.98
C GLU A 224 -16.39 21.84 -10.81
N GLN A 225 -16.26 21.23 -9.64
CA GLN A 225 -15.70 21.72 -8.39
C GLN A 225 -14.47 20.90 -7.93
N ALA A 226 -13.87 20.03 -8.75
CA ALA A 226 -12.74 19.17 -8.37
C ALA A 226 -11.56 19.92 -7.70
N ALA A 227 -11.26 21.15 -8.12
CA ALA A 227 -10.26 22.01 -7.45
C ALA A 227 -10.69 22.51 -6.06
N ARG A 228 -11.99 22.61 -5.77
CA ARG A 228 -12.57 22.96 -4.46
C ARG A 228 -12.83 21.73 -3.58
N LEU A 229 -13.19 20.59 -4.17
CA LEU A 229 -13.52 19.32 -3.48
C LEU A 229 -12.28 18.48 -3.13
N LEU A 230 -11.16 18.68 -3.85
CA LEU A 230 -9.80 18.33 -3.41
C LEU A 230 -9.48 18.69 -1.95
N CYS A 231 -10.17 19.69 -1.37
CA CYS A 231 -9.84 20.24 -0.07
C CYS A 231 -10.40 19.49 1.14
N SER A 232 -11.54 18.79 1.06
CA SER A 232 -12.17 18.23 2.27
C SER A 232 -11.99 16.73 2.37
N GLU A 233 -12.51 15.94 1.42
CA GLU A 233 -12.54 14.48 1.55
C GLU A 233 -11.16 13.85 1.40
N ALA A 234 -10.43 14.15 0.32
CA ALA A 234 -9.07 13.65 0.14
C ALA A 234 -8.14 14.07 1.30
N ARG A 235 -8.26 15.31 1.77
CA ARG A 235 -7.53 15.80 2.95
C ARG A 235 -7.97 15.12 4.24
N ASN A 236 -9.26 14.84 4.40
CA ASN A 236 -9.78 14.12 5.55
C ASN A 236 -9.28 12.68 5.54
N THR A 237 -9.29 11.98 4.41
CA THR A 237 -8.75 10.63 4.27
C THR A 237 -7.26 10.61 4.56
N LEU A 238 -6.48 11.53 3.98
CA LEU A 238 -5.05 11.66 4.28
C LEU A 238 -4.80 12.01 5.75
N ARG A 239 -5.63 12.88 6.37
CA ARG A 239 -5.51 13.22 7.78
C ARG A 239 -5.85 12.03 8.68
N GLN A 240 -6.90 11.28 8.37
CA GLN A 240 -7.30 10.09 9.11
C GLN A 240 -6.25 8.98 8.98
N TRP A 241 -5.74 8.76 7.77
CA TRP A 241 -4.63 7.89 7.47
C TRP A 241 -3.40 8.30 8.29
N HIS A 242 -2.95 9.54 8.16
CA HIS A 242 -1.77 10.03 8.88
C HIS A 242 -1.96 9.86 10.39
N LYS A 243 -3.11 10.27 10.94
CA LYS A 243 -3.43 10.07 12.36
C LYS A 243 -3.30 8.60 12.76
N ARG A 244 -3.92 7.65 12.05
CA ARG A 244 -3.83 6.22 12.41
C ARG A 244 -2.41 5.66 12.29
N ARG A 245 -1.61 6.18 11.38
CA ARG A 245 -0.29 5.63 11.03
C ARG A 245 0.85 6.23 11.85
N THR A 246 0.70 7.46 12.36
CA THR A 246 1.75 8.15 13.13
C THR A 246 1.43 8.35 14.60
N THR A 247 0.17 8.15 15.06
CA THR A 247 -0.09 8.10 16.49
C THR A 247 0.47 6.81 17.07
N ASN A 248 1.39 6.92 18.03
CA ASN A 248 1.90 5.81 18.83
C ASN A 248 0.73 5.09 19.50
N ARG A 249 0.24 4.01 18.90
CA ARG A 249 -0.53 3.01 19.63
C ARG A 249 0.46 2.25 20.51
N THR A 250 0.04 1.97 21.74
CA THR A 250 0.75 1.08 22.66
C THR A 250 1.18 -0.17 21.90
N ILE A 251 2.45 -0.54 22.01
CA ILE A 251 3.00 -1.74 21.38
C ILE A 251 2.18 -2.93 21.90
N PRO A 252 1.58 -3.75 21.01
CA PRO A 252 0.83 -4.91 21.44
C PRO A 252 1.69 -5.82 22.31
N SER A 253 1.16 -6.25 23.45
CA SER A 253 1.89 -7.13 24.37
C SER A 253 1.69 -8.60 23.97
N VAL A 254 2.50 -9.49 24.55
CA VAL A 254 2.35 -10.94 24.36
C VAL A 254 0.94 -11.43 24.76
N ASP A 255 0.26 -10.73 25.68
CA ASP A 255 -1.11 -11.05 26.09
C ASP A 255 -2.15 -10.80 24.97
N ASP A 256 -1.86 -9.94 23.99
CA ASP A 256 -2.77 -9.66 22.88
C ASP A 256 -2.92 -10.86 21.91
N PHE A 257 -2.03 -11.85 21.98
CA PHE A 257 -2.17 -13.12 21.28
C PHE A 257 -3.08 -14.13 21.99
N GLN A 258 -3.54 -13.85 23.21
CA GLN A 258 -4.46 -14.73 23.95
C GLN A 258 -5.87 -14.75 23.35
N ASN A 259 -6.20 -13.81 22.45
CA ASN A 259 -7.45 -13.81 21.68
C ASN A 259 -7.47 -14.81 20.51
N TYR A 260 -6.46 -15.68 20.41
CA TYR A 260 -6.42 -16.76 19.43
C TYR A 260 -6.52 -18.11 20.16
N LEU A 261 -7.68 -18.76 20.12
CA LEU A 261 -7.85 -20.11 20.66
C LEU A 261 -7.36 -21.13 19.64
N ARG A 262 -6.28 -21.82 19.97
CA ARG A 262 -5.80 -22.95 19.16
C ARG A 262 -6.50 -24.23 19.59
N VAL A 263 -7.45 -24.69 18.79
CA VAL A 263 -8.14 -25.97 18.97
C VAL A 263 -7.40 -27.03 18.18
N ALA A 264 -6.76 -27.96 18.88
CA ALA A 264 -6.12 -29.12 18.27
C ALA A 264 -7.00 -30.35 18.49
N PHE A 265 -7.36 -31.03 17.41
CA PHE A 265 -8.04 -32.32 17.42
C PHE A 265 -7.06 -33.39 16.96
N GLN A 266 -6.88 -34.42 17.79
CA GLN A 266 -5.98 -35.52 17.49
C GLN A 266 -6.80 -36.79 17.29
N GLU A 267 -6.79 -37.32 16.07
CA GLU A 267 -7.39 -38.62 15.77
C GLU A 267 -6.39 -39.73 16.09
N ILE A 268 -6.89 -40.82 16.67
CA ILE A 268 -6.09 -41.95 17.19
C ILE A 268 -5.21 -42.58 16.09
N ASN A 269 -5.57 -42.44 14.81
CA ASN A 269 -4.87 -43.07 13.67
C ASN A 269 -4.48 -42.09 12.54
N SER A 270 -4.79 -40.80 12.65
CA SER A 270 -4.74 -39.83 11.52
C SER A 270 -4.29 -38.44 11.96
N GLY A 271 -3.12 -38.37 12.61
CA GLY A 271 -2.43 -37.10 12.86
C GLY A 271 -3.18 -36.09 13.74
N CYS A 272 -2.57 -34.91 13.91
CA CYS A 272 -3.14 -33.80 14.66
C CYS A 272 -3.57 -32.69 13.70
N THR A 273 -4.84 -32.31 13.74
CA THR A 273 -5.37 -31.15 13.01
C THR A 273 -5.56 -30.00 13.99
N GLY A 274 -4.86 -28.89 13.76
CA GLY A 274 -5.01 -27.67 14.56
C GLY A 274 -5.76 -26.60 13.77
N LYS A 275 -6.72 -25.95 14.42
CA LYS A 275 -7.35 -24.72 13.93
C LYS A 275 -7.17 -23.61 14.96
N THR A 276 -6.85 -22.42 14.48
CA THR A 276 -6.74 -21.22 15.32
C THR A 276 -7.98 -20.39 15.08
N LEU A 277 -8.73 -20.12 16.15
CA LEU A 277 -9.97 -19.34 16.15
C LEU A 277 -9.70 -17.99 16.81
N LEU A 278 -10.32 -16.93 16.31
CA LEU A 278 -10.39 -15.65 17.03
C LEU A 278 -11.41 -15.78 18.16
N VAL A 279 -11.08 -15.33 19.38
CA VAL A 279 -11.97 -15.30 20.56
C VAL A 279 -12.36 -13.86 20.90
#